data_AF-A0A922MRT4-F1
#
_entry.id   AF-A0A922MRT4-F1
#
_cell.length_a   1.000
_cell.length_b   1.000
_cell.length_c   1.000
_cell.angle_alpha   90.00
_cell.angle_beta   90.00
_cell.angle_gamma   90.00
#
_symmetry.space_group_name_H-M   'P 1'
#
loop_
_entity.id
_entity.type
_entity.pdbx_description
1 polymer ?
#
loop_
_entity_poly.entity_id
_entity_poly.type
_entity_poly.pdbx_seq_one_letter_code
_entity_poly.pdbx_strand_id
1 'polypeptide(L)'
;MPKDNNIVDLFMLRFKAEYAKSGRMKCRGCGQEIDQGTVRIAIIERVTCDYFSANDYKWHHELCFLKKIRVIITPDKIRDFSTLKDEDQKRIKDYLDEVAAILSKKRKSSGNKPAKKIKTETSTEAKNTFLQQNELLHKYRKALSGLSERDMEKLLEVNSQKIPHQSGSYERLDSLAECMAFGKLEPCEECKQGQLVLLTNTYKCTGNLTESTKCTYETQSPKRSPMIIPAEFEKNPIFKNFTPKTDVRLFGDVPKVDVKPETK
;
A
#
# COMPACT_ATOMS: atom_id res chain seq x y z
N MET A 1 8.79 -4.50 -27.43
CA MET A 1 8.54 -3.41 -26.48
C MET A 1 8.95 -3.88 -25.11
N PRO A 2 9.84 -3.19 -24.37
CA PRO A 2 9.87 -3.39 -22.92
C PRO A 2 8.49 -2.99 -22.41
N LYS A 3 7.72 -3.98 -21.97
CA LYS A 3 6.61 -3.75 -21.07
C LYS A 3 7.24 -3.17 -19.82
N ASP A 4 7.21 -1.85 -19.66
CA ASP A 4 7.55 -1.19 -18.40
C ASP A 4 6.44 -1.45 -17.39
N ASN A 5 6.14 -2.73 -17.16
CA ASN A 5 5.34 -3.19 -16.05
C ASN A 5 6.31 -3.33 -14.89
N ASN A 6 6.27 -2.37 -13.98
CA ASN A 6 6.33 -2.57 -12.52
C ASN A 6 6.58 -1.20 -11.88
N ILE A 7 5.76 -0.22 -12.25
CA ILE A 7 5.49 0.88 -11.36
C ILE A 7 4.61 0.29 -10.26
N VAL A 8 5.16 0.10 -9.08
CA VAL A 8 4.43 -0.47 -7.95
C VAL A 8 4.05 0.69 -7.05
N ASP A 9 2.79 0.74 -6.69
CA ASP A 9 2.31 1.62 -5.65
C ASP A 9 2.87 1.16 -4.29
N LEU A 10 4.01 1.74 -3.93
CA LEU A 10 4.75 1.51 -2.68
C LEU A 10 4.25 2.39 -1.52
N PHE A 11 3.19 3.17 -1.75
CA PHE A 11 2.70 4.11 -0.75
C PHE A 11 2.14 3.40 0.48
N MET A 12 1.42 2.30 0.25
CA MET A 12 1.01 1.41 1.32
C MET A 12 2.27 0.66 1.79
N LEU A 13 2.61 0.73 3.08
CA LEU A 13 3.63 -0.15 3.66
C LEU A 13 3.11 -1.59 3.59
N ARG A 14 3.26 -2.23 2.43
CA ARG A 14 2.70 -3.53 2.05
C ARG A 14 3.45 -4.69 2.68
N PHE A 15 4.51 -4.41 3.43
CA PHE A 15 5.32 -5.43 4.07
C PHE A 15 5.37 -5.16 5.57
N LYS A 16 5.42 -6.22 6.37
CA LYS A 16 5.66 -6.15 7.82
C LYS A 16 6.68 -7.21 8.19
N ALA A 17 7.63 -6.87 9.05
CA ALA A 17 8.54 -7.82 9.64
C ALA A 17 8.31 -7.92 11.15
N GLU A 18 8.43 -9.12 11.70
CA GLU A 18 8.41 -9.37 13.14
C GLU A 18 9.08 -10.71 13.46
N TYR A 19 9.37 -10.94 14.74
CA TYR A 19 9.65 -12.28 15.24
C TYR A 19 8.35 -13.09 15.35
N ALA A 20 8.38 -14.33 14.87
CA ALA A 20 7.22 -15.21 14.88
C ALA A 20 6.75 -15.47 16.32
N LYS A 21 5.54 -15.01 16.63
CA LYS A 21 4.94 -15.14 17.98
C LYS A 21 4.63 -16.60 18.36
N SER A 22 4.47 -17.49 17.37
CA SER A 22 4.22 -18.92 17.56
C SER A 22 4.60 -19.70 16.29
N GLY A 23 4.89 -21.00 16.43
CA GLY A 23 5.23 -21.92 15.34
C GLY A 23 4.11 -22.29 14.35
N ARG A 24 2.86 -21.92 14.66
CA ARG A 24 1.66 -22.45 13.97
C ARG A 24 1.39 -21.89 12.57
N MET A 25 2.12 -20.85 12.14
CA MET A 25 1.85 -20.18 10.86
C MET A 25 2.64 -20.84 9.73
N LYS A 26 1.97 -21.19 8.64
CA LYS A 26 2.62 -21.71 7.44
C LYS A 26 3.15 -20.59 6.55
N CYS A 27 4.36 -20.76 6.05
CA CYS A 27 4.98 -19.90 5.06
C CYS A 27 4.23 -20.00 3.73
N ARG A 28 3.82 -18.85 3.19
CA ARG A 28 3.15 -18.73 1.89
C ARG A 28 4.08 -18.90 0.68
N GLY A 29 5.37 -19.15 0.92
CA GLY A 29 6.38 -19.43 -0.11
C GLY A 29 6.67 -20.92 -0.29
N CYS A 30 6.84 -21.67 0.80
CA CYS A 30 7.22 -23.09 0.77
C CYS A 30 6.20 -24.03 1.42
N GLY A 31 5.13 -23.51 2.04
CA GLY A 31 4.10 -24.30 2.71
C GLY A 31 4.47 -24.84 4.09
N GLN A 32 5.75 -24.77 4.49
CA GLN A 32 6.24 -25.25 5.78
C GLN A 32 5.92 -24.29 6.93
N GLU A 33 5.92 -24.81 8.16
CA GLU A 33 5.72 -24.02 9.37
C GLU A 33 6.88 -23.01 9.59
N ILE A 34 6.56 -21.88 10.22
CA ILE A 34 7.52 -20.83 10.58
C ILE A 34 7.78 -20.92 12.07
N ASP A 35 8.98 -21.33 12.45
CA ASP A 35 9.38 -21.55 13.84
C ASP A 35 9.20 -20.29 14.70
N GLN A 36 8.73 -20.49 15.93
CA GLN A 36 8.60 -19.42 16.91
C GLN A 36 9.95 -18.75 17.17
N GLY A 37 9.94 -17.42 17.31
CA GLY A 37 11.14 -16.63 17.58
C GLY A 37 12.03 -16.37 16.36
N THR A 38 11.71 -16.93 15.19
CA THR A 38 12.43 -16.61 13.93
C THR A 38 11.85 -15.37 13.26
N VAL A 39 12.67 -14.66 12.49
CA VAL A 39 12.19 -13.52 11.71
C VAL A 39 11.29 -14.00 10.57
N ARG A 40 10.12 -13.37 10.45
CA ARG A 40 9.19 -13.59 9.35
C ARG A 40 8.76 -12.26 8.73
N ILE A 41 8.48 -12.30 7.43
CA ILE A 41 8.05 -11.13 6.66
C ILE A 41 6.71 -11.43 6.00
N ALA A 42 5.72 -10.56 6.22
CA ALA A 42 4.42 -10.63 5.60
C ALA A 42 4.33 -9.74 4.37
N ILE A 43 3.63 -10.23 3.35
CA ILE A 43 2.96 -9.36 2.36
C ILE A 43 1.57 -9.06 2.94
N ILE A 44 1.25 -7.78 3.07
CA ILE A 44 0.00 -7.29 3.62
C ILE A 44 -0.98 -7.05 2.47
N GLU A 45 -2.10 -7.75 2.50
CA GLU A 45 -3.22 -7.51 1.63
C GLU A 45 -4.37 -6.96 2.47
N ARG A 46 -4.95 -5.82 2.08
CA ARG A 46 -6.19 -5.38 2.71
C ARG A 46 -7.32 -6.27 2.22
N VAL A 47 -8.03 -6.87 3.16
CA VAL A 47 -9.23 -7.67 2.92
C VAL A 47 -10.39 -6.95 3.59
N THR A 48 -11.48 -6.81 2.84
CA THR A 48 -12.75 -6.29 3.35
C THR A 48 -13.73 -7.45 3.49
N CYS A 49 -14.39 -7.53 4.63
CA CYS A 49 -15.48 -8.48 4.88
C CYS A 49 -16.63 -7.79 5.62
N ASP A 50 -17.63 -8.58 6.01
CA ASP A 50 -18.95 -8.08 6.39
C ASP A 50 -18.97 -7.13 7.60
N TYR A 51 -17.98 -7.24 8.48
CA TYR A 51 -17.93 -6.52 9.76
C TYR A 51 -16.64 -5.73 9.97
N PHE A 52 -15.61 -5.96 9.13
CA PHE A 52 -14.32 -5.28 9.27
C PHE A 52 -13.55 -5.22 7.94
N SER A 53 -12.71 -4.20 7.80
CA SER A 53 -11.56 -4.24 6.90
C SER A 53 -10.33 -4.55 7.74
N ALA A 54 -9.58 -5.58 7.37
CA ALA A 54 -8.36 -5.95 8.08
C ALA A 54 -7.23 -6.21 7.10
N ASN A 55 -6.02 -6.19 7.65
CA ASN A 55 -4.83 -6.67 6.98
C ASN A 55 -4.77 -8.19 7.08
N ASP A 56 -4.78 -8.86 5.94
CA ASP A 56 -4.39 -10.25 5.82
C ASP A 56 -2.87 -10.32 5.64
N TYR A 57 -2.19 -10.85 6.65
CA TYR A 57 -0.74 -10.99 6.68
C TYR A 57 -0.34 -12.33 6.06
N LYS A 58 0.09 -12.29 4.81
CA LYS A 58 0.65 -13.46 4.12
C LYS A 58 2.10 -13.66 4.56
N TRP A 59 2.29 -14.35 5.68
CA TRP A 59 3.61 -14.62 6.26
C TRP A 59 4.48 -15.53 5.39
N HIS A 60 5.77 -15.21 5.33
CA HIS A 60 6.80 -15.99 4.68
C HIS A 60 8.02 -16.09 5.61
N HIS A 61 8.80 -17.18 5.51
CA HIS A 61 10.19 -17.15 5.99
C HIS A 61 10.94 -16.03 5.27
N GLU A 62 11.93 -15.44 5.94
CA GLU A 62 12.78 -14.37 5.40
C GLU A 62 13.30 -14.69 3.99
N LEU A 63 13.97 -15.84 3.82
CA LEU A 63 14.52 -16.24 2.51
C LEU A 63 13.43 -16.56 1.48
N CYS A 64 12.29 -17.10 1.91
CA CYS A 64 11.16 -17.36 1.01
C CYS A 64 10.54 -16.06 0.49
N PHE A 65 10.45 -15.03 1.33
CA PHE A 65 9.99 -13.71 0.94
C PHE A 65 10.93 -13.10 -0.11
N LEU A 66 12.23 -13.11 0.15
CA LEU A 66 13.26 -12.53 -0.71
C LEU A 66 13.33 -13.20 -2.09
N LYS A 67 13.12 -14.51 -2.17
CA LYS A 67 13.02 -15.24 -3.45
C LYS A 67 11.78 -14.87 -4.27
N LYS A 68 10.70 -14.48 -3.59
CA LYS A 68 9.41 -14.19 -4.22
C LYS A 68 9.31 -12.76 -4.70
N ILE A 69 9.96 -11.81 -4.03
CA ILE A 69 9.82 -10.40 -4.35
C ILE A 69 10.40 -10.07 -5.73
N ARG A 70 9.61 -9.36 -6.54
CA ARG A 70 9.99 -8.95 -7.92
C ARG A 70 10.16 -7.45 -8.07
N VAL A 71 10.20 -6.75 -6.94
CA VAL A 71 10.19 -5.29 -6.86
C VAL A 71 11.33 -4.87 -5.92
N ILE A 72 11.97 -3.75 -6.24
CA ILE A 72 13.02 -3.19 -5.38
C ILE A 72 12.33 -2.56 -4.19
N ILE A 73 12.69 -2.99 -2.98
CA ILE A 73 12.16 -2.44 -1.73
C ILE A 73 13.31 -2.03 -0.84
N THR A 74 13.08 -0.98 -0.05
CA THR A 74 14.00 -0.51 0.97
C THR A 74 13.45 -0.84 2.36
N PRO A 75 14.29 -0.95 3.40
CA PRO A 75 13.85 -1.31 4.74
C PRO A 75 12.75 -0.41 5.32
N ASP A 76 12.73 0.89 4.99
CA ASP A 76 11.68 1.83 5.42
C ASP A 76 10.28 1.49 4.87
N LYS A 77 10.20 0.64 3.84
CA LYS A 77 8.94 0.14 3.28
C LYS A 77 8.39 -1.09 4.00
N ILE A 78 9.09 -1.59 5.01
CA ILE A 78 8.70 -2.75 5.81
C ILE A 78 8.29 -2.26 7.21
N ARG A 79 7.01 -2.41 7.56
CA ARG A 79 6.48 -2.05 8.89
C ARG A 79 7.22 -2.83 9.97
N ASP A 80 7.51 -2.12 11.06
CA ASP A 80 8.15 -2.62 12.27
C ASP A 80 9.54 -3.25 12.05
N PHE A 81 10.18 -2.97 10.91
CA PHE A 81 11.53 -3.46 10.63
C PHE A 81 12.56 -3.01 11.67
N SER A 82 12.46 -1.76 12.13
CA SER A 82 13.33 -1.20 13.18
C SER A 82 13.14 -1.83 14.56
N THR A 83 12.14 -2.70 14.75
CA THR A 83 11.92 -3.44 16.01
C THR A 83 12.72 -4.74 16.07
N LEU A 84 13.30 -5.18 14.95
CA LEU A 84 14.19 -6.34 14.89
C LEU A 84 15.56 -6.00 15.51
N LYS A 85 16.32 -7.01 15.91
CA LYS A 85 17.71 -6.83 16.36
C LYS A 85 18.59 -6.32 15.22
N ASP A 86 19.62 -5.55 15.56
CA ASP A 86 20.51 -4.91 14.60
C ASP A 86 21.20 -5.93 13.67
N GLU A 87 21.53 -7.12 14.17
CA GLU A 87 22.12 -8.19 13.34
C GLU A 87 21.13 -8.69 12.27
N ASP A 88 19.86 -8.85 12.63
CA ASP A 88 18.80 -9.27 11.70
C ASP A 88 18.46 -8.15 10.71
N GLN A 89 18.43 -6.89 11.16
CA GLN A 89 18.23 -5.74 10.28
C GLN A 89 19.33 -5.64 9.23
N LYS A 90 20.59 -5.79 9.63
CA LYS A 90 21.74 -5.76 8.72
C LYS A 90 21.64 -6.90 7.70
N ARG A 91 21.40 -8.13 8.17
CA ARG A 91 21.29 -9.32 7.32
C ARG A 91 20.21 -9.16 6.24
N ILE A 92 19.01 -8.71 6.62
CA ILE A 92 17.92 -8.51 5.66
C ILE A 92 18.23 -7.37 4.70
N LYS A 93 18.84 -6.28 5.16
CA LYS A 93 19.24 -5.16 4.30
C LYS A 93 20.24 -5.61 3.23
N ASP A 94 21.26 -6.35 3.61
CA ASP A 94 22.28 -6.86 2.67
C ASP A 94 21.62 -7.73 1.58
N TYR A 95 20.65 -8.57 1.93
CA TYR A 95 19.87 -9.36 0.96
C TYR A 95 19.00 -8.49 0.04
N LEU A 96 18.34 -7.45 0.58
CA LEU A 96 17.52 -6.55 -0.24
C LEU A 96 18.38 -5.82 -1.28
N ASP A 97 19.58 -5.39 -0.90
CA ASP A 97 20.53 -4.74 -1.79
C ASP A 97 21.03 -5.71 -2.88
N GLU A 98 21.29 -6.98 -2.53
CA GLU A 98 21.64 -8.03 -3.50
C GLU A 98 20.50 -8.28 -4.51
N VAL A 99 19.27 -8.45 -4.03
CA VAL A 99 18.09 -8.63 -4.89
C VAL A 99 17.90 -7.42 -5.81
N ALA A 100 18.07 -6.20 -5.28
CA ALA A 100 17.99 -4.97 -6.06
C ALA A 100 19.05 -4.92 -7.17
N ALA A 101 20.28 -5.35 -6.90
CA ALA A 101 21.35 -5.44 -7.89
C ALA A 101 21.03 -6.47 -8.99
N ILE A 102 20.52 -7.66 -8.62
CA ILE A 102 20.12 -8.71 -9.58
C ILE A 102 19.00 -8.21 -10.49
N LEU A 103 17.93 -7.63 -9.91
CA LEU A 103 16.79 -7.10 -10.65
C LEU A 103 17.21 -5.95 -11.59
N SER A 104 18.21 -5.15 -11.20
CA SER A 104 18.75 -4.06 -12.02
C SER A 104 19.66 -4.55 -13.16
N LYS A 105 20.44 -5.62 -12.98
CA LYS A 105 21.32 -6.19 -14.02
C LYS A 105 20.55 -6.89 -15.13
N LYS A 106 19.47 -7.62 -14.79
CA LYS A 106 18.60 -8.30 -15.78
C LYS A 106 17.96 -7.33 -16.80
N ARG A 107 17.87 -6.04 -16.46
CA ARG A 107 17.37 -4.98 -17.37
C ARG A 107 18.35 -4.62 -18.50
N LYS A 108 19.66 -4.87 -18.35
CA LYS A 108 20.68 -4.43 -19.34
C LYS A 108 20.93 -5.44 -20.48
N SER A 109 20.52 -6.71 -20.33
CA SER A 109 20.94 -7.79 -21.25
C SER A 109 19.94 -8.17 -22.36
N SER A 110 18.79 -7.51 -22.50
CA SER A 110 17.70 -7.95 -23.41
C SER A 110 17.39 -7.06 -24.63
N GLY A 111 18.28 -6.14 -25.01
CA GLY A 111 18.05 -5.24 -26.16
C GLY A 111 18.89 -5.56 -27.39
N ASN A 112 18.39 -6.34 -28.35
CA ASN A 112 18.82 -6.23 -29.75
C ASN A 112 17.84 -6.82 -30.81
N LYS A 113 17.08 -5.93 -31.49
CA LYS A 113 16.64 -5.91 -32.93
C LYS A 113 15.31 -5.13 -33.14
N PRO A 114 15.11 -4.50 -34.33
CA PRO A 114 14.63 -3.11 -34.42
C PRO A 114 13.12 -2.92 -34.61
N ALA A 115 12.65 -1.77 -34.12
CA ALA A 115 11.25 -1.34 -34.06
C ALA A 115 10.79 -0.58 -35.32
N LYS A 116 9.55 -0.84 -35.76
CA LYS A 116 8.74 0.09 -36.56
C LYS A 116 8.10 1.10 -35.60
N LYS A 117 8.41 2.38 -35.80
CA LYS A 117 8.10 3.54 -34.94
C LYS A 117 6.60 3.84 -34.83
N ILE A 118 6.06 3.98 -33.60
CA ILE A 118 4.98 4.95 -33.24
C ILE A 118 5.16 5.42 -31.76
N LYS A 119 5.27 6.75 -31.60
CA LYS A 119 5.07 7.69 -30.46
C LYS A 119 5.58 7.32 -29.03
N THR A 120 6.63 8.01 -28.60
CA THR A 120 7.39 7.80 -27.34
C THR A 120 7.12 8.86 -26.25
N GLU A 121 6.37 9.92 -26.53
CA GLU A 121 6.23 11.07 -25.61
C GLU A 121 5.28 10.80 -24.42
N THR A 122 4.26 9.97 -24.61
CA THR A 122 3.19 9.74 -23.61
C THR A 122 3.64 8.90 -22.40
N SER A 123 4.74 8.14 -22.48
CA SER A 123 5.15 7.19 -21.42
C SER A 123 5.96 7.84 -20.29
N THR A 124 6.79 8.84 -20.59
CA THR A 124 7.75 9.40 -19.63
C THR A 124 7.08 10.38 -18.66
N GLU A 125 6.18 11.20 -19.18
CA GLU A 125 5.42 12.16 -18.36
C GLU A 125 4.50 11.44 -17.37
N ALA A 126 3.72 10.45 -17.84
CA ALA A 126 2.86 9.64 -16.98
C ALA A 126 3.63 8.92 -15.85
N LYS A 127 4.83 8.41 -16.16
CA LYS A 127 5.75 7.83 -15.16
C LYS A 127 6.20 8.85 -14.12
N ASN A 128 6.60 10.04 -14.57
CA ASN A 128 7.04 11.10 -13.68
C ASN A 128 5.91 11.58 -12.78
N THR A 129 4.70 11.76 -13.31
CA THR A 129 3.51 12.15 -12.52
C THR A 129 3.18 11.09 -11.46
N PHE A 130 3.24 9.80 -11.79
CA PHE A 130 3.04 8.73 -10.81
C PHE A 130 4.05 8.79 -9.66
N LEU A 131 5.34 8.94 -9.98
CA LEU A 131 6.39 9.04 -8.97
C LEU A 131 6.18 10.27 -8.07
N GLN A 132 5.76 11.40 -8.64
CA GLN A 132 5.41 12.59 -7.89
C GLN A 132 4.24 12.36 -6.92
N GLN A 133 3.22 11.59 -7.32
CA GLN A 133 2.12 11.22 -6.42
C GLN A 133 2.60 10.36 -5.24
N ASN A 134 3.46 9.37 -5.48
CA ASN A 134 4.03 8.56 -4.41
C ASN A 134 4.84 9.39 -3.42
N GLU A 135 5.69 10.29 -3.91
CA GLU A 135 6.47 11.19 -3.05
C GLU A 135 5.56 12.14 -2.24
N LEU A 136 4.52 12.69 -2.87
CA LEU A 136 3.53 13.54 -2.20
C LEU A 136 2.83 12.80 -1.06
N LEU A 137 2.39 11.57 -1.33
CA LEU A 137 1.74 10.74 -0.34
C LEU A 137 2.69 10.38 0.82
N HIS A 138 3.94 10.00 0.52
CA HIS A 138 4.96 9.75 1.54
C HIS A 138 5.24 10.99 2.40
N LYS A 139 5.31 12.17 1.78
CA LYS A 139 5.47 13.45 2.49
C LYS A 139 4.33 13.68 3.48
N TYR A 140 3.08 13.55 3.05
CA TYR A 140 1.93 13.74 3.96
C TYR A 140 1.90 12.70 5.07
N ARG A 141 2.14 11.43 4.72
CA ARG A 141 2.19 10.35 5.70
C ARG A 141 3.23 10.61 6.79
N LYS A 142 4.43 11.07 6.42
CA LYS A 142 5.50 11.43 7.36
C LYS A 142 5.15 12.66 8.20
N ALA A 143 4.48 13.65 7.63
CA ALA A 143 4.02 14.81 8.40
C ALA A 143 2.97 14.40 9.46
N LEU A 144 2.03 13.54 9.07
CA LEU A 144 0.95 13.06 9.93
C LEU A 144 1.43 12.09 11.03
N SER A 145 2.57 11.41 10.88
CA SER A 145 3.07 10.48 11.91
C SER A 145 3.44 11.13 13.23
N GLY A 146 3.51 12.47 13.28
CA GLY A 146 3.66 13.23 14.53
C GLY A 146 2.36 13.48 15.29
N LEU A 147 1.20 13.14 14.72
CA LEU A 147 -0.10 13.31 15.38
C LEU A 147 -0.39 12.20 16.38
N SER A 148 -1.15 12.52 17.43
CA SER A 148 -1.68 11.50 18.34
C SER A 148 -2.76 10.66 17.66
N GLU A 149 -3.00 9.44 18.15
CA GLU A 149 -4.08 8.59 17.62
C GLU A 149 -5.46 9.26 17.70
N ARG A 150 -5.72 9.97 18.80
CA ARG A 150 -6.96 10.74 19.01
C ARG A 150 -7.15 11.83 17.96
N ASP A 151 -6.08 12.55 17.62
CA ASP A 151 -6.14 13.61 16.61
C ASP A 151 -6.40 13.03 15.22
N MET A 152 -5.77 11.90 14.88
CA MET A 152 -6.03 11.21 13.62
C MET A 152 -7.48 10.72 13.53
N GLU A 153 -8.02 10.15 14.60
CA GLU A 153 -9.42 9.70 14.67
C GLU A 153 -10.40 10.86 14.45
N LYS A 154 -10.20 11.98 15.14
CA LYS A 154 -11.02 13.19 14.95
C LYS A 154 -10.96 13.72 13.51
N LEU A 155 -9.78 13.79 12.91
CA LEU A 155 -9.62 14.25 11.53
C LEU A 155 -10.37 13.33 10.56
N LEU A 156 -10.32 12.01 10.77
CA LEU A 156 -11.07 11.06 9.96
C LEU A 156 -12.58 11.21 10.13
N GLU A 157 -13.05 11.39 11.37
CA GLU A 157 -14.46 11.57 11.70
C GLU A 157 -15.06 12.82 11.03
N VAL A 158 -14.39 13.97 11.15
CA VAL A 158 -14.84 15.22 10.50
C VAL A 158 -14.84 15.10 8.97
N ASN A 159 -13.96 14.27 8.42
CA ASN A 159 -13.93 13.95 6.99
C ASN A 159 -14.87 12.80 6.59
N SER A 160 -15.69 12.31 7.52
CA SER A 160 -16.61 11.19 7.35
C SER A 160 -15.94 9.92 6.80
N GLN A 161 -14.64 9.74 7.10
CA GLN A 161 -13.86 8.58 6.67
C GLN A 161 -13.95 7.48 7.71
N LYS A 162 -14.83 6.52 7.46
CA LYS A 162 -15.03 5.38 8.38
C LYS A 162 -13.91 4.35 8.21
N ILE A 163 -12.94 4.37 9.10
CA ILE A 163 -11.95 3.29 9.21
C ILE A 163 -12.43 2.31 10.29
N PRO A 164 -12.29 0.98 10.11
CA PRO A 164 -12.65 0.01 11.15
C PRO A 164 -11.95 0.31 12.47
N HIS A 165 -12.66 0.20 13.60
CA HIS A 165 -12.14 0.53 14.93
C HIS A 165 -10.87 -0.24 15.31
N GLN A 166 -10.65 -1.45 14.78
CA GLN A 166 -9.42 -2.23 15.04
C GLN A 166 -8.21 -1.79 14.18
N SER A 167 -8.36 -0.76 13.35
CA SER A 167 -7.28 -0.29 12.48
C SER A 167 -6.24 0.46 13.28
N GLY A 168 -4.97 0.18 13.02
CA GLY A 168 -3.85 0.81 13.74
C GLY A 168 -3.52 2.19 13.20
N SER A 169 -2.53 2.82 13.84
CA SER A 169 -1.95 4.10 13.41
C SER A 169 -1.55 4.12 11.93
N TYR A 170 -1.00 3.02 11.42
CA TYR A 170 -0.60 2.91 10.00
C TYR A 170 -1.78 3.12 9.04
N GLU A 171 -2.92 2.47 9.28
CA GLU A 171 -4.10 2.57 8.42
C GLU A 171 -4.72 3.96 8.45
N ARG A 172 -4.71 4.61 9.62
CA ARG A 172 -5.20 5.99 9.81
C ARG A 172 -4.31 6.98 9.07
N LEU A 173 -2.99 6.85 9.19
CA LEU A 173 -2.02 7.66 8.46
C LEU A 173 -2.17 7.52 6.95
N ASP A 174 -2.29 6.29 6.46
CA ASP A 174 -2.44 6.02 5.03
C ASP A 174 -3.73 6.70 4.51
N SER A 175 -4.84 6.59 5.25
CA SER A 175 -6.13 7.17 4.85
C SER A 175 -6.18 8.71 4.95
N LEU A 176 -5.52 9.31 5.94
CA LEU A 176 -5.42 10.76 6.05
C LEU A 176 -4.50 11.34 4.97
N ALA A 177 -3.38 10.68 4.69
CA ALA A 177 -2.49 11.08 3.59
C ALA A 177 -3.21 10.99 2.23
N GLU A 178 -4.07 9.98 2.03
CA GLU A 178 -4.97 9.92 0.87
C GLU A 178 -5.89 11.14 0.79
N CYS A 179 -6.53 11.50 1.90
CA CYS A 179 -7.40 12.67 1.96
C CYS A 179 -6.64 13.97 1.64
N MET A 180 -5.41 14.11 2.12
CA MET A 180 -4.58 15.28 1.85
C MET A 180 -4.14 15.35 0.39
N ALA A 181 -3.75 14.23 -0.21
CA ALA A 181 -3.24 14.20 -1.58
C ALA A 181 -4.34 14.35 -2.64
N PHE A 182 -5.46 13.65 -2.44
CA PHE A 182 -6.49 13.47 -3.47
C PHE A 182 -7.87 14.00 -3.09
N GLY A 183 -8.08 14.38 -1.83
CA GLY A 183 -9.39 14.71 -1.28
C GLY A 183 -10.06 13.52 -0.58
N LYS A 184 -10.99 13.83 0.33
CA LYS A 184 -11.76 12.84 1.06
C LYS A 184 -12.70 12.08 0.12
N LEU A 185 -12.86 10.77 0.35
CA LEU A 185 -13.75 9.94 -0.43
C LEU A 185 -15.21 10.26 -0.08
N GLU A 186 -16.03 10.42 -1.11
CA GLU A 186 -17.48 10.51 -0.94
C GLU A 186 -18.09 9.13 -0.67
N PRO A 187 -19.32 9.07 -0.10
CA PRO A 187 -20.03 7.82 0.06
C PRO A 187 -20.18 7.05 -1.26
N CYS A 188 -20.24 5.73 -1.15
CA CYS A 188 -20.36 4.83 -2.31
C CYS A 188 -21.50 5.24 -3.25
N GLU A 189 -21.23 5.22 -4.54
CA GLU A 189 -22.19 5.65 -5.55
C GLU A 189 -23.36 4.69 -5.74
N GLU A 190 -23.19 3.42 -5.40
CA GLU A 190 -24.28 2.43 -5.48
C GLU A 190 -25.12 2.44 -4.20
N CYS A 191 -24.51 2.10 -3.05
CA CYS A 191 -25.26 1.95 -1.81
C CYS A 191 -25.44 3.25 -1.01
N LYS A 192 -24.85 4.38 -1.43
CA LYS A 192 -24.98 5.73 -0.85
C LYS A 192 -24.50 5.92 0.60
N GLN A 193 -24.27 4.83 1.34
CA GLN A 193 -23.88 4.85 2.75
C GLN A 193 -22.54 4.17 3.02
N GLY A 194 -22.05 3.38 2.06
CA GLY A 194 -20.80 2.63 2.20
C GLY A 194 -19.57 3.51 2.10
N GLN A 195 -18.55 3.19 2.89
CA GLN A 195 -17.23 3.80 2.77
C GLN A 195 -16.42 3.06 1.70
N LEU A 196 -15.67 3.81 0.89
CA LEU A 196 -14.68 3.23 0.00
C LEU A 196 -13.35 3.10 0.73
N VAL A 197 -12.70 1.95 0.56
CA VAL A 197 -11.34 1.73 1.07
C VAL A 197 -10.40 1.38 -0.07
N LEU A 198 -9.21 1.94 -0.01
CA LEU A 198 -8.14 1.62 -0.96
C LEU A 198 -7.64 0.20 -0.70
N LEU A 199 -7.72 -0.63 -1.74
CA LEU A 199 -6.99 -1.89 -1.85
C LEU A 199 -5.73 -1.68 -2.70
N THR A 200 -5.09 -2.76 -3.15
CA THR A 200 -3.84 -2.70 -3.91
C THR A 200 -3.92 -1.75 -5.11
N ASN A 201 -4.98 -1.86 -5.92
CA ASN A 201 -5.07 -1.18 -7.23
C ASN A 201 -6.49 -0.65 -7.54
N THR A 202 -7.37 -0.61 -6.55
CA THR A 202 -8.77 -0.20 -6.72
C THR A 202 -9.33 0.22 -5.38
N TYR A 203 -10.38 1.03 -5.39
CA TYR A 203 -11.19 1.31 -4.21
C TYR A 203 -12.36 0.34 -4.18
N LYS A 204 -12.62 -0.25 -3.02
CA LYS A 204 -13.73 -1.18 -2.81
C LYS A 204 -14.69 -0.64 -1.76
N CYS A 205 -15.98 -0.75 -2.01
CA CYS A 205 -17.01 -0.45 -1.03
C CYS A 205 -17.01 -1.47 0.10
N THR A 206 -17.19 -0.99 1.33
CA THR A 206 -17.34 -1.81 2.54
C THR A 206 -18.77 -1.80 3.09
N GLY A 207 -19.69 -1.11 2.41
CA GLY A 207 -21.09 -1.01 2.79
C GLY A 207 -21.95 -2.18 2.34
N ASN A 208 -23.24 -2.07 2.61
CA ASN A 208 -24.26 -3.01 2.17
C ASN A 208 -25.16 -2.35 1.13
N LEU A 209 -25.55 -3.08 0.10
CA LEU A 209 -26.54 -2.65 -0.88
C LEU A 209 -27.97 -2.77 -0.31
N THR A 210 -28.22 -3.83 0.47
CA THR A 210 -29.45 -4.05 1.24
C THR A 210 -29.08 -4.59 2.62
N GLU A 211 -30.03 -4.77 3.54
CA GLU A 211 -29.74 -5.34 4.87
C GLU A 211 -29.07 -6.72 4.83
N SER A 212 -29.34 -7.49 3.77
CA SER A 212 -28.81 -8.85 3.58
C SER A 212 -27.77 -8.98 2.47
N THR A 213 -27.54 -7.94 1.65
CA THR A 213 -26.67 -8.00 0.47
C THR A 213 -25.53 -6.99 0.55
N LYS A 214 -24.29 -7.46 0.39
CA LYS A 214 -23.09 -6.62 0.36
C LYS A 214 -23.01 -5.78 -0.90
N CYS A 215 -22.52 -4.55 -0.76
CA CYS A 215 -22.21 -3.74 -1.92
C CYS A 215 -20.90 -4.24 -2.53
N THR A 216 -20.94 -4.59 -3.82
CA THR A 216 -19.77 -5.06 -4.57
C THR A 216 -19.13 -3.97 -5.42
N TYR A 217 -19.53 -2.71 -5.21
CA TYR A 217 -19.00 -1.56 -5.96
C TYR A 217 -17.48 -1.47 -5.78
N GLU A 218 -16.78 -1.40 -6.90
CA GLU A 218 -15.33 -1.20 -7.00
C GLU A 218 -15.04 -0.15 -8.08
N THR A 219 -14.04 0.69 -7.85
CA THR A 219 -13.67 1.75 -8.80
C THR A 219 -12.23 2.21 -8.61
N GLN A 220 -11.57 2.64 -9.68
CA GLN A 220 -10.29 3.35 -9.61
C GLN A 220 -10.46 4.88 -9.54
N SER A 221 -11.66 5.38 -9.81
CA SER A 221 -11.97 6.80 -9.90
C SER A 221 -13.15 7.17 -9.00
N PRO A 222 -12.99 7.04 -7.66
CA PRO A 222 -14.06 7.39 -6.73
C PRO A 222 -14.33 8.89 -6.74
N LYS A 223 -15.58 9.29 -6.46
CA LYS A 223 -15.93 10.69 -6.20
C LYS A 223 -15.26 11.18 -4.91
N ARG A 224 -14.83 12.44 -4.95
CA ARG A 224 -14.09 13.08 -3.86
C ARG A 224 -14.52 14.51 -3.68
N SER A 225 -14.38 14.96 -2.45
CA SER A 225 -14.49 16.36 -2.05
C SER A 225 -13.21 16.79 -1.34
N PRO A 226 -12.88 18.10 -1.27
CA PRO A 226 -11.73 18.56 -0.52
C PRO A 226 -11.79 18.12 0.95
N MET A 227 -10.62 17.79 1.53
CA MET A 227 -10.50 17.47 2.95
C MET A 227 -10.90 18.67 3.82
N ILE A 228 -11.67 18.43 4.87
CA ILE A 228 -12.01 19.41 5.88
C ILE A 228 -10.92 19.38 6.96
N ILE A 229 -10.38 20.56 7.28
CA ILE A 229 -9.44 20.76 8.39
C ILE A 229 -10.24 21.48 9.49
N PRO A 230 -10.48 20.85 10.64
CA PRO A 230 -11.17 21.51 11.74
C PRO A 230 -10.37 22.70 12.27
N ALA A 231 -11.05 23.74 12.79
CA ALA A 231 -10.42 24.96 13.29
C ALA A 231 -9.31 24.71 14.33
N GLU A 232 -9.47 23.67 15.17
CA GLU A 232 -8.46 23.27 16.16
C GLU A 232 -7.12 22.84 15.54
N PHE A 233 -7.13 22.41 14.28
CA PHE A 233 -5.95 21.99 13.52
C PHE A 233 -5.38 23.08 12.61
N GLU A 234 -6.03 24.23 12.43
CA GLU A 234 -5.57 25.29 11.52
C GLU A 234 -4.16 25.80 11.86
N LYS A 235 -3.85 25.89 13.15
CA LYS A 235 -2.53 26.34 13.65
C LYS A 235 -1.49 25.23 13.64
N ASN A 236 -1.87 23.98 13.38
CA ASN A 236 -0.93 22.88 13.35
C ASN A 236 0.04 23.05 12.15
N PRO A 237 1.37 22.95 12.34
CA PRO A 237 2.35 23.14 11.27
C PRO A 237 2.12 22.24 10.04
N ILE A 238 1.50 21.08 10.21
CA ILE A 238 1.15 20.15 9.13
C ILE A 238 0.21 20.82 8.12
N PHE A 239 -0.73 21.64 8.61
CA PHE A 239 -1.82 22.21 7.81
C PHE A 239 -1.62 23.68 7.43
N LYS A 240 -0.66 24.38 8.05
CA LYS A 240 -0.43 25.82 7.86
C LYS A 240 -0.36 26.28 6.39
N ASN A 241 0.28 25.49 5.53
CA ASN A 241 0.43 25.77 4.10
C ASN A 241 -0.27 24.72 3.22
N PHE A 242 -1.22 23.98 3.80
CA PHE A 242 -1.97 22.97 3.07
C PHE A 242 -3.30 23.57 2.61
N THR A 243 -3.52 23.54 1.30
CA THR A 243 -4.80 23.92 0.70
C THR A 243 -5.54 22.65 0.30
N PRO A 244 -6.70 22.36 0.91
CA PRO A 244 -7.53 21.23 0.50
C PRO A 244 -7.91 21.30 -0.97
N LYS A 245 -7.71 20.19 -1.68
CA LYS A 245 -8.04 20.03 -3.09
C LYS A 245 -8.53 18.61 -3.38
N THR A 246 -9.01 18.40 -4.60
CA THR A 246 -9.31 17.07 -5.15
C THR A 246 -8.35 16.76 -6.28
N ASP A 247 -7.93 15.52 -6.40
CA ASP A 247 -7.04 15.04 -7.45
C ASP A 247 -7.29 13.53 -7.69
N VAL A 248 -6.77 12.97 -8.78
CA VAL A 248 -7.01 11.56 -9.17
C VAL A 248 -5.80 10.71 -8.80
N ARG A 249 -6.02 9.62 -8.06
CA ARG A 249 -4.95 8.64 -7.79
C ARG A 249 -4.60 7.87 -9.07
N LEU A 250 -3.31 7.83 -9.38
CA LEU A 250 -2.76 6.97 -10.42
C LEU A 250 -2.42 5.61 -9.81
N PHE A 251 -2.77 4.54 -10.53
CA PHE A 251 -2.42 3.17 -10.16
C PHE A 251 -1.33 2.64 -11.07
N GLY A 252 -0.35 1.95 -10.49
CA GLY A 252 0.68 1.26 -11.25
C GLY A 252 0.23 -0.13 -11.71
N ASP A 253 0.85 -0.66 -12.77
CA ASP A 253 0.63 -2.04 -13.19
C ASP A 253 1.05 -3.01 -12.07
N VAL A 254 0.10 -3.78 -11.53
CA VAL A 254 0.43 -4.92 -10.66
C VAL A 254 0.94 -6.05 -11.56
N PRO A 255 2.14 -6.60 -11.32
CA PRO A 255 2.56 -7.80 -12.01
C PRO A 255 1.56 -8.92 -11.72
N LYS A 256 0.88 -9.40 -12.76
CA LYS A 256 -0.01 -10.57 -12.67
C LYS A 256 0.82 -11.74 -12.13
N VAL A 257 0.44 -12.23 -10.95
CA VAL A 257 1.03 -13.43 -10.38
C VAL A 257 0.35 -14.61 -11.08
N ASP A 258 0.96 -15.11 -12.16
CA ASP A 258 0.62 -16.42 -12.68
C ASP A 258 1.13 -17.45 -11.67
N VAL A 259 0.30 -17.78 -10.68
CA VAL A 259 0.50 -18.96 -9.85
C VAL A 259 0.25 -20.15 -10.76
N LYS A 260 1.30 -20.69 -11.35
CA LYS A 260 1.21 -22.02 -11.95
C LYS A 260 0.86 -22.98 -10.82
N PRO A 261 -0.26 -23.74 -10.91
CA PRO A 261 -0.54 -24.77 -9.93
C PRO A 261 0.63 -25.76 -9.98
N GLU A 262 1.29 -25.96 -8.84
CA GLU A 262 2.25 -27.05 -8.69
C GLU A 262 1.48 -28.36 -8.86
N THR A 263 1.72 -29.03 -9.98
CA THR A 263 1.33 -30.42 -10.20
C THR A 263 1.96 -31.26 -9.10
N LYS A 264 1.10 -31.95 -8.34
CA LYS A 264 1.48 -32.99 -7.38
C LYS A 264 2.31 -34.09 -8.02
#